data_AF-C5RD57-F1
#
_entry.id   AF-C5RD57-F1
#
_cell.length_a   1.000
_cell.length_b   1.000
_cell.length_c   1.000
_cell.angle_alpha   90.00
_cell.angle_beta   90.00
_cell.angle_gamma   90.00
#
_symmetry.space_group_name_H-M   'P 1'
#
loop_
_entity.id
_entity.type
_entity.pdbx_description
1 polymer ?
#
loop_
_entity_poly.entity_id
_entity_poly.type
_entity_poly.pdbx_seq_one_letter_code
_entity_poly.pdbx_strand_id
1 'polypeptide(L)' 'MFDNMTEKGFLTVEDREKLLFSDSLDEIFKFIADYQPPKIRTYVK' A
#
# COMPACT_ATOMS: atom_id res chain seq x y z
N MET A 1 9.97 -2.02 8.93
CA MET A 1 10.66 -0.97 8.14
C MET A 1 9.63 0.02 7.57
N PHE A 2 8.66 -0.44 6.79
CA PHE A 2 7.57 0.41 6.29
C PHE A 2 6.62 0.89 7.40
N ASP A 3 6.38 0.08 8.43
CA ASP A 3 5.52 0.50 9.55
C ASP A 3 6.15 1.67 10.33
N ASN A 4 7.49 1.67 10.46
CA ASN A 4 8.20 2.79 11.07
C ASN A 4 8.19 4.05 10.19
N MET A 5 8.07 3.91 8.87
CA MET A 5 7.87 5.06 7.97
C MET A 5 6.46 5.64 8.15
N THR A 6 5.47 4.79 8.42
CA THR A 6 4.10 5.21 8.77
C THR A 6 4.07 5.95 10.11
N GLU A 7 4.71 5.40 11.13
CA GLU A 7 4.82 6.05 12.46
C GLU A 7 5.49 7.44 12.38
N LYS A 8 6.49 7.59 11.51
CA LYS A 8 7.24 8.84 11.32
C LYS A 8 6.55 9.82 10.34
N GLY A 9 5.41 9.46 9.77
CA GLY A 9 4.65 10.31 8.84
C GLY A 9 5.24 10.45 7.44
N PHE A 10 6.22 9.62 7.07
CA PHE A 10 6.78 9.58 5.71
C PHE A 10 5.90 8.76 4.74
N LEU A 11 5.06 7.88 5.28
CA LEU A 11 4.10 7.07 4.55
C LEU A 11 2.74 7.16 5.24
N THR A 12 1.65 7.21 4.49
CA THR A 12 0.32 7.15 5.10
C THR A 12 -0.03 5.71 5.46
N VAL A 13 -0.91 5.51 6.45
CA VAL A 13 -1.43 4.17 6.78
C VAL A 13 -2.11 3.55 5.56
N GLU A 14 -2.90 4.36 4.83
CA GLU A 14 -3.61 3.94 3.61
C GLU A 14 -2.66 3.46 2.50
N ASP A 15 -1.48 4.06 2.36
CA ASP A 15 -0.49 3.62 1.38
C ASP A 15 0.32 2.42 1.86
N ARG A 16 0.47 2.24 3.18
CA ARG A 16 1.09 1.06 3.78
C ARG A 16 0.24 -0.19 3.60
N GLU A 17 -1.09 -0.06 3.71
CA GLU A 17 -2.05 -1.16 3.51
C GLU A 17 -2.09 -1.66 2.06
N LYS A 18 -1.66 -0.83 1.10
CA LYS A 18 -1.49 -1.19 -0.31
C LYS A 18 -0.18 -1.93 -0.60
N LEU A 19 0.61 -2.26 0.43
CA LEU A 19 1.82 -3.07 0.31
C LEU A 19 1.64 -4.40 1.04
N LEU A 20 1.65 -5.50 0.29
CA LEU A 20 1.69 -6.86 0.83
C LEU A 20 3.10 -7.44 0.75
N PHE A 21 3.57 -8.01 1.86
CA PHE A 21 4.75 -8.85 1.90
C PHE A 21 4.32 -10.21 2.41
N SER A 22 4.34 -11.21 1.54
CA SER A 22 4.00 -12.60 1.84
C SER A 22 4.88 -13.52 1.00
N ASP A 23 5.13 -14.70 1.53
CA ASP A 23 5.85 -15.81 0.91
C ASP A 23 4.87 -16.85 0.31
N SER A 24 3.56 -16.62 0.45
CA SER A 24 2.50 -17.41 -0.18
C SER A 24 2.07 -16.82 -1.53
N LEU A 25 2.23 -17.60 -2.59
CA LEU A 25 1.80 -17.20 -3.94
C LEU A 25 0.28 -17.01 -4.04
N ASP A 26 -0.51 -17.76 -3.28
CA ASP A 26 -1.97 -17.63 -3.28
C ASP A 26 -2.42 -16.30 -2.67
N GLU A 27 -1.73 -15.84 -1.61
CA GLU A 27 -2.00 -14.54 -1.00
C GLU A 27 -1.58 -13.40 -1.90
N ILE A 28 -0.39 -13.51 -2.53
CA ILE A 28 0.07 -12.53 -3.52
C ILE A 28 -0.91 -12.45 -4.68
N PHE A 29 -1.38 -13.59 -5.20
CA PHE A 29 -2.34 -13.62 -6.31
C PHE A 29 -3.66 -12.93 -5.96
N LYS A 30 -4.24 -13.25 -4.80
CA LYS A 30 -5.46 -12.58 -4.31
C LYS A 30 -5.26 -11.09 -4.15
N PHE A 31 -4.14 -10.69 -3.56
CA PHE A 31 -3.82 -9.29 -3.35
C PHE A 31 -3.70 -8.51 -4.65
N ILE A 32 -3.09 -9.08 -5.69
CA ILE A 32 -3.02 -8.46 -7.02
C ILE A 32 -4.40 -8.40 -7.67
N ALA A 33 -5.20 -9.47 -7.55
CA ALA A 33 -6.53 -9.55 -8.16
C ALA A 33 -7.51 -8.51 -7.57
N ASP A 34 -7.45 -8.29 -6.26
CA ASP A 34 -8.33 -7.36 -5.54
C ASP A 34 -7.74 -5.96 -5.34
N TYR A 35 -6.56 -5.68 -5.95
CA TYR A 35 -5.84 -4.44 -5.74
C TYR A 35 -6.64 -3.21 -6.21
N GLN A 36 -6.95 -2.31 -5.28
CA GLN A 36 -7.59 -1.03 -5.58
C GLN A 36 -6.53 0.06 -5.70
N PRO A 37 -6.34 0.66 -6.91
CA PRO A 37 -5.32 1.66 -7.09
C PRO A 37 -5.61 2.92 -6.26
N PRO A 38 -4.57 3.56 -5.69
CA PRO A 38 -4.73 4.82 -4.98
C PRO A 38 -5.28 5.90 -5.90
N LYS A 39 -6.05 6.84 -5.34
CA LYS A 39 -6.47 8.03 -6.07
C LYS A 39 -5.24 8.77 -6.60
N ILE A 40 -5.28 9.11 -7.89
CA ILE A 40 -4.24 9.91 -8.53
C ILE A 40 -4.20 11.26 -7.81
N ARG A 41 -3.03 11.63 -7.29
CA ARG A 41 -2.83 12.91 -6.61
C ARG A 41 -3.01 14.05 -7.61
N THR A 42 -4.06 14.85 -7.43
CA THR A 42 -4.32 16.05 -8.21
C THR A 42 -3.89 17.27 -7.41
N TYR A 43 -3.15 18.18 -8.04
CA TYR A 43 -2.82 19.48 -7.48
C TYR A 43 -3.73 20.51 -8.13
N VAL A 44 -4.53 21.20 -7.32
CA VAL A 44 -5.29 22.36 -7.79
C VAL A 44 -4.28 23.49 -8.00
N LYS A 45 -4.35 24.11 -9.17
CA LYS A 45 -3.42 25.17 -9.61
C LYS A 45 -3.65 26.47 -8.83
#